data_AF-A0AAU9W0V6-F1
#
_entry.id   AF-A0AAU9W0V6-F1
#
_cell.length_a   1.000
_cell.length_b   1.000
_cell.length_c   1.000
_cell.angle_alpha   90.00
_cell.angle_beta   90.00
_cell.angle_gamma   90.00
#
_symmetry.space_group_name_H-M   'P 1'
#
loop_
_entity.id
_entity.type
_entity.pdbx_description
1 polymer ?
#
loop_
_entity_poly.entity_id
_entity_poly.type
_entity_poly.pdbx_seq_one_letter_code
_entity_poly.pdbx_strand_id
1 'polypeptide(L)'
;SCKHIRDAGDSRGDGEYWIDPENKGSPLKVYCDMTTDGGERQVYFEALFSSLTICSKRQGKEMYRLPLASQIPLKYLCAVSESIGKKNPMSIKDIRLKAAGSRIPSTCPTYGKSSLYFFAVSGGWLLVSNLVMANSSRSVPLLVEWSYHAISQYHRNNMFLAKTAMNELRTYLNFTQLRFHCSKRSKRTFHVTTATNSIGEAVVQYFSGQTDARPYSCKSFVRMEDDNSKLAKVCRQWGSGDFRKRYVGKWSSSNRDDNRLYDHTVIVWWTYHWTIRPPQRRFDCDDLAHTVSAGDFWKVFVR
;
A
#
# COMPACT_ATOMS: atom_id res chain seq x y z
N SER A 1 8.72 12.79 1.06
CA SER A 1 7.38 12.14 1.03
C SER A 1 7.00 11.67 2.44
N CYS A 2 5.74 11.31 2.69
CA CYS A 2 5.33 10.67 3.95
C CYS A 2 6.13 9.39 4.22
N LYS A 3 6.38 8.60 3.17
CA LYS A 3 7.24 7.42 3.23
C LYS A 3 8.64 7.73 3.75
N HIS A 4 9.32 8.73 3.19
CA HIS A 4 10.67 9.11 3.65
C HIS A 4 10.69 9.50 5.14
N ILE A 5 9.69 10.26 5.60
CA ILE A 5 9.58 10.63 7.02
C ILE A 5 9.40 9.38 7.90
N ARG A 6 8.55 8.44 7.47
CA ARG A 6 8.33 7.18 8.18
C ARG A 6 9.59 6.32 8.21
N ASP A 7 10.29 6.19 7.08
CA ASP A 7 11.52 5.39 6.96
C ASP A 7 12.69 6.00 7.75
N ALA A 8 12.74 7.32 7.90
CA ALA A 8 13.75 8.03 8.69
C ALA A 8 13.53 7.92 10.21
N GLY A 9 12.38 7.39 10.65
CA GLY A 9 12.02 7.32 12.08
C GLY A 9 11.47 8.63 12.67
N ASP A 10 11.22 9.65 11.84
CA ASP A 10 10.76 10.98 12.26
C ASP A 10 9.23 11.06 12.47
N SER A 11 8.53 9.95 12.26
CA SER A 11 7.08 9.91 12.39
C SER A 11 6.63 10.01 13.86
N ARG A 12 5.66 10.90 14.11
CA ARG A 12 4.98 11.12 15.39
C ARG A 12 3.57 10.53 15.44
N GLY A 13 3.23 9.64 14.51
CA GLY A 13 1.87 9.10 14.33
C GLY A 13 1.13 9.70 13.13
N ASP A 14 -0.15 9.41 12.99
CA ASP A 14 -0.96 9.94 11.88
C ASP A 14 -1.21 11.43 12.06
N GLY A 15 -1.21 12.19 10.96
CA GLY A 15 -1.54 13.61 11.02
C GLY A 15 -0.81 14.46 10.00
N GLU A 16 -0.58 15.72 10.38
CA GLU A 16 0.02 16.73 9.52
C GLU A 16 1.54 16.62 9.48
N TYR A 17 2.10 16.67 8.27
CA TYR A 17 3.54 16.71 8.03
C TYR A 17 3.87 17.70 6.93
N TRP A 18 5.11 18.19 6.92
CA TRP A 18 5.64 18.96 5.81
C TRP A 18 6.41 18.04 4.85
N ILE A 19 6.13 18.14 3.56
CA ILE A 19 6.92 17.49 2.52
C ILE A 19 7.33 18.53 1.48
N ASP A 20 8.52 18.38 0.92
CA ASP A 20 8.96 19.16 -0.25
C ASP A 20 9.15 18.18 -1.42
N PRO A 21 8.12 17.98 -2.27
CA PRO A 21 8.20 17.06 -3.39
C PRO A 21 9.30 17.43 -4.40
N GLU A 22 9.48 18.73 -4.68
CA GLU A 22 10.42 19.20 -5.70
C GLU A 22 11.84 19.39 -5.17
N ASN A 23 12.03 19.38 -3.85
CA ASN A 23 13.30 19.69 -3.19
C ASN A 23 13.84 21.08 -3.59
N LYS A 24 12.95 22.07 -3.67
CA LYS A 24 13.26 23.46 -4.07
C LYS A 24 13.05 24.47 -2.94
N GLY A 25 12.73 24.02 -1.74
CA GLY A 25 12.46 24.90 -0.59
C GLY A 25 11.04 25.42 -0.52
N SER A 26 10.09 24.79 -1.22
CA SER A 26 8.66 25.14 -1.22
C SER A 26 7.83 24.00 -0.60
N PRO A 27 7.91 23.79 0.72
CA PRO A 27 7.25 22.66 1.36
C PRO A 27 5.72 22.83 1.41
N LEU A 28 5.02 21.73 1.24
CA LEU A 28 3.58 21.61 1.39
C LEU A 28 3.25 20.91 2.70
N LYS A 29 2.30 21.45 3.46
CA LYS A 29 1.72 20.75 4.60
C LYS A 29 0.68 19.75 4.10
N VAL A 30 0.81 18.48 4.46
CA VAL A 30 -0.01 17.37 3.96
C VAL A 30 -0.47 16.47 5.09
N TYR A 31 -1.46 15.61 4.82
CA TYR A 31 -1.83 14.54 5.73
C TYR A 31 -1.09 13.24 5.39
N CYS A 32 -0.41 12.68 6.39
CA CYS A 32 0.21 11.37 6.31
C CYS A 32 -0.47 10.39 7.27
N ASP A 33 -0.87 9.25 6.73
CA ASP A 33 -1.19 8.07 7.51
C ASP A 33 0.09 7.24 7.67
N MET A 34 0.62 7.32 8.88
CA MET A 34 1.87 6.74 9.28
C MET A 34 1.63 5.38 9.94
N THR A 35 0.45 5.06 10.47
CA THR A 35 0.22 3.84 11.25
C THR A 35 -0.25 2.65 10.43
N THR A 36 -0.97 2.88 9.33
CA THR A 36 -1.67 1.79 8.66
C THR A 36 -0.72 0.92 7.83
N ASP A 37 -0.67 -0.37 8.14
CA ASP A 37 0.09 -1.37 7.40
C ASP A 37 -0.30 -1.42 5.92
N GLY A 38 0.65 -1.69 5.03
CA GLY A 38 0.35 -1.78 3.60
C GLY A 38 -0.32 -3.07 3.14
N GLY A 39 -0.91 -3.84 4.05
CA GLY A 39 -1.46 -5.17 3.77
C GLY A 39 -0.40 -6.27 3.54
N GLU A 40 0.78 -5.90 3.04
CA GLU A 40 1.95 -6.77 2.99
C GLU A 40 2.84 -6.53 4.21
N ARG A 41 2.91 -7.51 5.13
CA ARG A 41 3.87 -7.49 6.23
C ARG A 41 5.27 -7.74 5.68
N GLN A 42 5.97 -6.67 5.29
CA GLN A 42 7.42 -6.75 5.12
C GLN A 42 8.03 -6.69 6.51
N VAL A 43 8.46 -7.86 6.97
CA VAL A 43 9.16 -8.04 8.25
C VAL A 43 10.64 -7.81 7.98
N TYR A 44 11.19 -6.75 8.56
CA TYR A 44 12.62 -6.46 8.52
C TYR A 44 13.28 -6.99 9.80
N PHE A 45 14.50 -7.50 9.64
CA PHE A 45 15.36 -7.91 10.74
C PHE A 45 16.39 -6.82 10.98
N GLU A 46 16.34 -6.20 12.16
CA GLU A 46 17.49 -5.44 12.66
C GLU A 46 18.20 -6.32 13.68
N ALA A 47 19.43 -6.69 13.35
CA ALA A 47 20.26 -7.45 14.24
C ALA A 47 21.33 -6.54 14.83
N LEU A 48 21.17 -6.16 16.10
CA LEU A 48 22.17 -5.42 16.86
C LEU A 48 23.34 -6.35 17.19
N PHE A 49 24.21 -6.59 16.20
CA PHE A 49 25.50 -7.24 16.40
C PHE A 49 26.59 -6.17 16.38
N SER A 50 27.53 -6.25 17.32
CA SER A 50 28.79 -5.51 17.25
C SER A 50 29.67 -5.98 16.07
N SER A 51 29.44 -7.19 15.56
CA SER A 51 29.90 -7.69 14.25
C SER A 51 29.17 -9.00 13.90
N LEU A 52 28.82 -9.22 12.63
CA LEU A 52 28.36 -10.54 12.14
C LEU A 52 29.54 -11.26 11.47
N THR A 53 30.01 -12.37 12.05
CA THR A 53 31.01 -13.25 11.41
C THR A 53 30.33 -14.56 11.03
N ILE A 54 30.22 -14.83 9.73
CA ILE A 54 29.68 -16.09 9.19
C ILE A 54 30.84 -17.06 9.04
N CYS A 55 30.91 -18.09 9.89
CA CYS A 55 31.90 -19.16 9.73
C CYS A 55 31.29 -20.35 8.96
N SER A 56 31.84 -20.62 7.77
CA SER A 56 31.57 -21.86 7.03
C SER A 56 32.57 -22.95 7.45
N LYS A 57 32.07 -24.11 7.88
CA LYS A 57 32.88 -25.32 8.08
C LYS A 57 33.12 -26.02 6.73
N ARG A 58 33.90 -25.41 5.84
CA ARG A 58 34.70 -26.10 4.81
C ARG A 58 35.67 -25.10 4.16
N GLN A 59 36.95 -25.31 4.48
CA GLN A 59 38.15 -24.68 3.92
C GLN A 59 38.29 -23.16 4.13
N GLY A 60 38.75 -22.77 5.32
CA GLY A 60 39.96 -21.96 5.50
C GLY A 60 40.17 -20.65 4.71
N LYS A 61 39.12 -19.93 4.29
CA LYS A 61 39.25 -18.55 3.81
C LYS A 61 38.16 -17.65 4.38
N GLU A 62 38.62 -16.57 4.99
CA GLU A 62 37.81 -15.42 5.41
C GLU A 62 37.18 -14.76 4.17
N MET A 63 35.93 -14.30 4.28
CA MET A 63 35.50 -13.01 3.73
C MET A 63 34.03 -12.76 4.00
N TYR A 64 33.75 -11.66 4.71
CA TYR A 64 32.82 -10.56 4.38
C TYR A 64 32.47 -9.88 5.71
N ARG A 65 33.07 -8.71 5.94
CA ARG A 65 32.76 -7.84 7.09
C ARG A 65 31.68 -6.86 6.63
N LEU A 66 30.43 -7.06 7.03
CA LEU A 66 29.36 -6.11 6.74
C LEU A 66 29.42 -4.95 7.75
N PRO A 67 29.26 -3.68 7.33
CA PRO A 67 29.32 -2.54 8.24
C PRO A 67 28.12 -2.53 9.21
N LEU A 68 28.33 -1.90 10.37
CA LEU A 68 27.30 -1.59 11.37
C LEU A 68 26.13 -0.86 10.69
N ALA A 69 24.90 -1.34 10.91
CA ALA A 69 23.64 -0.74 10.49
C ALA A 69 23.26 -0.86 8.99
N SER A 70 23.36 -2.06 8.39
CA SER A 70 22.66 -2.34 7.14
C SER A 70 21.28 -2.96 7.40
N GLN A 71 20.21 -2.29 6.95
CA GLN A 71 18.87 -2.89 6.85
C GLN A 71 18.92 -3.95 5.73
N ILE A 72 18.80 -5.24 6.08
CA ILE A 72 18.93 -6.34 5.11
C ILE A 72 17.53 -6.78 4.66
N PRO A 73 17.16 -6.63 3.37
CA PRO A 73 15.93 -7.21 2.84
C PRO A 73 15.99 -8.74 2.91
N LEU A 74 14.87 -9.41 3.21
CA LEU A 74 14.78 -10.89 3.37
C LEU A 74 15.42 -11.68 2.21
N LYS A 75 15.39 -11.13 0.99
CA LYS A 75 16.01 -11.70 -0.24
C LYS A 75 17.54 -11.81 -0.18
N TYR A 76 18.20 -11.15 0.77
CA TYR A 76 19.64 -11.21 1.01
C TYR A 76 20.03 -12.11 2.20
N LEU A 77 19.06 -12.63 2.96
CA LEU A 77 19.28 -13.49 4.14
C LEU A 77 19.17 -14.99 3.83
N CYS A 78 19.65 -15.44 2.66
CA CYS A 78 19.86 -16.87 2.41
C CYS A 78 21.19 -17.30 3.05
N ALA A 79 21.22 -17.51 4.37
CA ALA A 79 22.32 -18.22 5.01
C ALA A 79 21.91 -18.90 6.32
N VAL A 80 22.21 -20.19 6.38
CA VAL A 80 22.20 -21.13 7.53
C VAL A 80 20.85 -21.77 7.90
N SER A 81 20.55 -22.89 7.24
CA SER A 81 20.07 -24.07 7.97
C SER A 81 20.72 -25.32 7.38
N GLU A 82 21.55 -26.01 8.16
CA GLU A 82 21.95 -27.38 7.86
C GLU A 82 20.75 -28.33 8.06
N SER A 83 20.36 -29.02 6.97
CA SER A 83 19.50 -30.23 6.93
C SER A 83 18.02 -30.01 7.32
N ILE A 84 17.01 -30.39 6.54
CA ILE A 84 16.72 -31.70 5.95
C ILE A 84 15.90 -31.50 4.66
N GLY A 85 16.21 -32.27 3.62
CA GLY A 85 15.53 -32.21 2.32
C GLY A 85 14.02 -32.45 2.39
N LYS A 86 13.23 -31.39 2.23
CA LYS A 86 11.88 -31.41 1.63
C LYS A 86 11.69 -30.13 0.81
N LYS A 87 11.40 -30.29 -0.49
CA LYS A 87 10.97 -29.21 -1.38
C LYS A 87 9.54 -28.81 -0.99
N ASN A 88 9.37 -27.82 -0.11
CA ASN A 88 8.11 -27.11 0.08
C ASN A 88 8.36 -25.72 0.68
N PRO A 89 7.52 -24.71 0.39
CA PRO A 89 7.60 -23.39 1.01
C PRO A 89 7.34 -23.49 2.52
N MET A 90 8.23 -22.93 3.32
CA MET A 90 8.19 -22.98 4.79
C MET A 90 7.12 -22.01 5.31
N SER A 91 6.23 -22.47 6.19
CA SER A 91 5.27 -21.60 6.89
C SER A 91 5.96 -20.90 8.06
N ILE A 92 5.63 -19.63 8.33
CA ILE A 92 6.14 -18.87 9.49
C ILE A 92 5.87 -19.60 10.82
N LYS A 93 4.79 -20.41 10.88
CA LYS A 93 4.43 -21.21 12.07
C LYS A 93 5.39 -22.39 12.33
N ASP A 94 6.22 -22.75 11.36
CA ASP A 94 7.16 -23.88 11.45
C ASP A 94 8.54 -23.46 11.99
N ILE A 95 8.77 -22.16 12.20
CA ILE A 95 10.01 -21.65 12.80
C ILE A 95 9.97 -21.90 14.32
N ARG A 96 10.55 -23.02 14.78
CA ARG A 96 10.83 -23.28 16.19
C ARG A 96 12.25 -22.85 16.55
N LEU A 97 12.41 -21.74 17.26
CA LEU A 97 13.66 -21.37 17.94
C LEU A 97 13.81 -22.24 19.20
N LYS A 98 14.73 -23.21 19.17
CA LYS A 98 15.12 -23.95 20.38
C LYS A 98 16.04 -23.08 21.23
N ALA A 99 15.63 -22.74 22.45
CA ALA A 99 16.56 -22.30 23.49
C ALA A 99 17.46 -23.50 23.84
N ALA A 100 18.77 -23.36 23.64
CA ALA A 100 19.72 -24.43 23.89
C ALA A 100 19.93 -24.63 25.39
N GLY A 101 19.32 -25.69 25.93
CA GLY A 101 19.62 -26.24 27.25
C GLY A 101 20.07 -27.69 27.14
N SER A 102 21.24 -27.95 26.53
CA SER A 102 22.05 -29.17 26.74
C SER A 102 23.31 -29.20 25.85
N ARG A 103 24.48 -28.99 26.49
CA ARG A 103 25.90 -29.24 26.13
C ARG A 103 26.37 -29.04 24.68
N ILE A 104 27.20 -28.01 24.47
CA ILE A 104 28.09 -27.78 23.32
C ILE A 104 29.55 -28.05 23.78
N PRO A 105 30.41 -28.75 23.01
CA PRO A 105 31.85 -28.80 23.27
C PRO A 105 32.58 -27.49 22.86
N SER A 106 33.10 -26.81 23.88
CA SER A 106 34.35 -26.05 24.06
C SER A 106 35.10 -25.23 22.98
N THR A 107 34.56 -24.77 21.84
CA THR A 107 35.28 -23.73 21.04
C THR A 107 34.42 -22.71 20.28
N CYS A 108 33.33 -22.21 20.84
CA CYS A 108 32.71 -20.95 20.37
C CYS A 108 32.55 -19.99 21.56
N PRO A 109 33.04 -18.73 21.49
CA PRO A 109 32.80 -17.76 22.53
C PRO A 109 31.31 -17.40 22.57
N THR A 110 30.66 -17.71 23.69
CA THR A 110 29.29 -17.28 23.98
C THR A 110 29.29 -15.78 24.29
N TYR A 111 28.77 -14.96 23.37
CA TYR A 111 28.45 -13.56 23.64
C TYR A 111 26.93 -13.37 23.71
N GLY A 112 26.48 -12.78 24.82
CA GLY A 112 25.30 -11.91 24.99
C GLY A 112 23.93 -12.42 24.52
N LYS A 113 22.92 -12.38 25.40
CA LYS A 113 21.50 -12.47 25.01
C LYS A 113 21.19 -11.43 23.92
N SER A 114 21.03 -11.85 22.68
CA SER A 114 20.64 -10.97 21.57
C SER A 114 19.12 -10.91 21.48
N SER A 115 18.54 -9.71 21.51
CA SER A 115 17.11 -9.49 21.23
C SER A 115 16.95 -9.24 19.74
N LEU A 116 16.11 -10.04 19.07
CA LEU A 116 15.77 -9.88 17.67
C LEU A 116 14.53 -8.95 17.58
N TYR A 117 14.67 -7.79 16.96
CA TYR A 117 13.55 -6.86 16.77
C TYR A 117 12.98 -7.03 15.36
N PHE A 118 11.67 -7.28 15.30
CA PHE A 118 10.91 -7.34 14.07
C PHE A 118 10.31 -5.95 13.80
N PHE A 119 10.78 -5.28 12.76
CA PHE A 119 10.14 -4.05 12.31
C PHE A 119 9.20 -4.38 11.16
N ALA A 120 7.91 -4.16 11.37
CA ALA A 120 6.96 -4.05 10.27
C ALA A 120 7.04 -2.60 9.76
N VAL A 121 7.35 -2.38 8.48
CA VAL A 121 7.29 -1.01 7.91
C VAL A 121 5.83 -0.67 7.60
N SER A 122 5.15 -0.24 8.65
CA SER A 122 3.76 0.22 8.65
C SER A 122 3.67 1.69 8.22
N GLY A 123 2.68 2.03 7.39
CA GLY A 123 2.31 3.39 7.00
C GLY A 123 3.28 4.15 6.09
N GLY A 124 3.28 5.48 6.18
CA GLY A 124 3.96 6.37 5.22
C GLY A 124 3.08 6.75 4.04
N TRP A 125 1.76 6.65 4.17
CA TRP A 125 0.76 6.92 3.15
C TRP A 125 0.42 8.41 3.07
N LEU A 126 0.64 9.03 1.93
CA LEU A 126 0.19 10.40 1.63
C LEU A 126 -1.25 10.40 1.13
N LEU A 127 -2.13 11.18 1.76
CA LEU A 127 -3.51 11.37 1.30
C LEU A 127 -3.53 12.25 0.03
N VAL A 128 -4.08 11.72 -1.06
CA VAL A 128 -4.18 12.44 -2.35
C VAL A 128 -5.61 12.75 -2.75
N SER A 129 -6.58 11.97 -2.29
CA SER A 129 -8.00 12.26 -2.52
C SER A 129 -8.82 11.99 -1.27
N ASN A 130 -9.73 12.90 -0.94
CA ASN A 130 -10.53 12.86 0.28
C ASN A 130 -11.98 13.29 -0.01
N LEU A 131 -12.92 12.35 0.12
CA LEU A 131 -14.35 12.63 0.20
C LEU A 131 -14.90 12.06 1.51
N VAL A 132 -15.56 12.92 2.30
CA VAL A 132 -16.28 12.52 3.50
C VAL A 132 -17.67 13.14 3.46
N MET A 133 -18.70 12.31 3.61
CA MET A 133 -20.09 12.75 3.61
C MET A 133 -20.40 13.47 4.93
N ALA A 134 -20.73 14.75 4.86
CA ALA A 134 -21.14 15.51 6.05
C ALA A 134 -22.54 15.11 6.55
N ASN A 135 -23.42 14.68 5.63
CA ASN A 135 -24.80 14.31 5.91
C ASN A 135 -25.26 13.27 4.89
N SER A 136 -26.52 12.84 5.02
CA SER A 136 -27.14 11.87 4.09
C SER A 136 -27.55 12.48 2.74
N SER A 137 -27.30 13.77 2.50
CA SER A 137 -27.64 14.44 1.24
C SER A 137 -26.67 14.05 0.13
N ARG A 138 -27.23 13.65 -1.02
CA ARG A 138 -26.47 13.20 -2.21
C ARG A 138 -25.98 14.35 -3.10
N SER A 139 -25.77 15.53 -2.54
CA SER A 139 -25.33 16.71 -3.28
C SER A 139 -24.05 17.24 -2.62
N VAL A 140 -22.94 16.65 -3.02
CA VAL A 140 -21.60 17.13 -2.66
C VAL A 140 -20.90 17.51 -3.97
N PRO A 141 -20.53 18.77 -4.19
CA PRO A 141 -19.72 19.13 -5.35
C PRO A 141 -18.35 18.48 -5.19
N LEU A 142 -17.91 17.73 -6.20
CA LEU A 142 -16.56 17.16 -6.23
C LEU A 142 -15.60 18.21 -6.77
N LEU A 143 -14.58 18.56 -5.99
CA LEU A 143 -13.51 19.46 -6.41
C LEU A 143 -12.39 18.62 -7.04
N VAL A 144 -12.30 18.66 -8.37
CA VAL A 144 -11.27 17.95 -9.12
C VAL A 144 -10.11 18.91 -9.39
N GLU A 145 -8.94 18.57 -8.86
CA GLU A 145 -7.75 19.42 -8.88
C GLU A 145 -6.72 18.92 -9.87
N TRP A 146 -6.22 19.84 -10.70
CA TRP A 146 -5.32 19.53 -11.82
C TRP A 146 -3.84 19.71 -11.49
N SER A 147 -3.53 20.25 -10.31
CA SER A 147 -2.16 20.36 -9.78
C SER A 147 -2.01 19.52 -8.52
N TYR A 148 -0.84 18.88 -8.36
CA TYR A 148 -0.55 18.14 -7.14
C TYR A 148 -0.51 19.02 -5.88
N HIS A 149 -0.32 20.34 -6.00
CA HIS A 149 -0.29 21.27 -4.87
C HIS A 149 -1.57 21.20 -4.02
N ALA A 150 -2.68 20.75 -4.60
CA ALA A 150 -3.94 20.53 -3.91
C ALA A 150 -3.88 19.48 -2.79
N ILE A 151 -2.85 18.63 -2.71
CA ILE A 151 -2.63 17.75 -1.54
C ILE A 151 -2.48 18.54 -0.22
N SER A 152 -2.15 19.82 -0.30
CA SER A 152 -2.12 20.72 0.86
C SER A 152 -3.51 21.11 1.38
N GLN A 153 -4.55 20.89 0.57
CA GLN A 153 -5.94 21.16 0.91
C GLN A 153 -6.65 19.91 1.47
N TYR A 154 -5.91 18.99 2.11
CA TYR A 154 -6.41 17.71 2.63
C TYR A 154 -7.60 17.83 3.61
N HIS A 155 -7.75 18.97 4.28
CA HIS A 155 -8.87 19.28 5.17
C HIS A 155 -10.21 19.43 4.41
N ARG A 156 -10.18 19.64 3.09
CA ARG A 156 -11.38 19.61 2.25
C ARG A 156 -11.87 18.18 2.11
N ASN A 157 -13.12 17.97 2.52
CA ASN A 157 -13.79 16.66 2.48
C ASN A 157 -14.42 16.33 1.13
N ASN A 158 -13.97 16.93 0.03
CA ASN A 158 -14.51 16.72 -1.32
C ASN A 158 -13.47 16.92 -2.43
N MET A 159 -12.18 16.79 -2.11
CA MET A 159 -11.07 17.06 -3.03
C MET A 159 -10.52 15.77 -3.63
N PHE A 160 -10.35 15.74 -4.95
CA PHE A 160 -9.75 14.64 -5.70
C PHE A 160 -8.73 15.16 -6.69
N LEU A 161 -7.55 14.54 -6.75
CA LEU A 161 -6.61 14.82 -7.82
C LEU A 161 -7.08 14.20 -9.15
N ALA A 162 -6.92 14.97 -10.23
CA ALA A 162 -7.02 14.48 -11.60
C ALA A 162 -5.82 13.58 -11.95
N LYS A 163 -5.96 12.80 -13.03
CA LYS A 163 -4.87 11.99 -13.59
C LYS A 163 -3.60 12.83 -13.84
N THR A 164 -3.74 14.03 -14.42
CA THR A 164 -2.62 14.94 -14.70
C THR A 164 -1.86 15.34 -13.43
N ALA A 165 -2.58 15.71 -12.37
CA ALA A 165 -1.99 16.05 -11.07
C ALA A 165 -1.25 14.85 -10.46
N MET A 166 -1.80 13.65 -10.59
CA MET A 166 -1.17 12.42 -10.10
C MET A 166 0.07 12.03 -10.90
N ASN A 167 0.08 12.32 -12.20
CA ASN A 167 1.25 12.14 -13.05
C ASN A 167 2.39 13.05 -12.59
N GLU A 168 2.10 14.34 -12.45
CA GLU A 168 3.03 15.34 -11.93
C GLU A 168 3.55 14.96 -10.53
N LEU A 169 2.66 14.58 -9.60
CA LEU A 169 3.06 14.16 -8.26
C LEU A 169 4.03 12.97 -8.28
N ARG A 170 3.81 12.03 -9.20
CA ARG A 170 4.66 10.83 -9.29
C ARG A 170 6.06 11.17 -9.78
N THR A 171 6.23 12.14 -10.69
CA THR A 171 7.58 12.51 -11.16
C THR A 171 8.47 12.99 -10.01
N TYR A 172 7.86 13.64 -9.00
CA TYR A 172 8.56 14.15 -7.83
C TYR A 172 8.70 13.13 -6.69
N LEU A 173 7.64 12.39 -6.36
CA LEU A 173 7.64 11.49 -5.21
C LEU A 173 8.01 10.03 -5.52
N ASN A 174 7.94 9.62 -6.78
CA ASN A 174 8.17 8.25 -7.27
C ASN A 174 7.49 7.16 -6.41
N PHE A 175 6.26 7.42 -5.96
CA PHE A 175 5.49 6.48 -5.15
C PHE A 175 5.26 5.18 -5.92
N THR A 176 5.28 4.04 -5.24
CA THR A 176 5.19 2.70 -5.86
C THR A 176 3.93 1.94 -5.45
N GLN A 177 3.12 2.52 -4.57
CA GLN A 177 1.86 1.92 -4.13
C GLN A 177 0.72 2.93 -4.11
N LEU A 178 -0.49 2.42 -4.35
CA LEU A 178 -1.75 3.12 -4.12
C LEU A 178 -2.56 2.36 -3.07
N ARG A 179 -3.36 3.11 -2.30
CA ARG A 179 -4.33 2.57 -1.37
C ARG A 179 -5.69 3.18 -1.62
N PHE A 180 -6.67 2.33 -1.89
CA PHE A 180 -8.07 2.70 -2.07
C PHE A 180 -8.83 2.30 -0.81
N HIS A 181 -9.40 3.27 -0.12
CA HIS A 181 -10.16 3.05 1.10
C HIS A 181 -11.51 3.79 1.04
N CYS A 182 -12.59 3.05 0.92
CA CYS A 182 -13.93 3.59 1.11
C CYS A 182 -14.66 2.77 2.16
N SER A 183 -15.54 3.44 2.90
CA SER A 183 -16.41 2.77 3.86
C SER A 183 -17.76 3.44 3.90
N LYS A 184 -18.80 2.60 3.94
CA LYS A 184 -20.15 3.01 4.29
C LYS A 184 -20.54 2.38 5.61
N ARG A 185 -20.84 3.20 6.62
CA ARG A 185 -21.12 2.75 8.00
C ARG A 185 -22.23 1.71 8.07
N SER A 186 -23.24 1.84 7.21
CA SER A 186 -24.40 0.94 7.14
C SER A 186 -24.19 -0.27 6.21
N LYS A 187 -23.00 -0.44 5.63
CA LYS A 187 -22.71 -1.48 4.64
C LYS A 187 -21.35 -2.14 4.87
N ARG A 188 -20.37 -1.79 4.04
CA ARG A 188 -19.09 -2.49 3.89
C ARG A 188 -17.97 -1.48 3.69
N THR A 189 -16.77 -1.96 3.94
CA THR A 189 -15.51 -1.28 3.73
C THR A 189 -14.79 -2.00 2.59
N PHE A 190 -14.46 -1.25 1.54
CA PHE A 190 -13.49 -1.68 0.54
C PHE A 190 -12.17 -0.99 0.82
N HIS A 191 -11.18 -1.78 1.21
CA HIS A 191 -9.87 -1.28 1.61
C HIS A 191 -8.78 -2.17 1.04
N VAL A 192 -8.09 -1.69 0.02
CA VAL A 192 -7.03 -2.44 -0.65
C VAL A 192 -5.82 -1.55 -0.93
N THR A 193 -4.64 -2.18 -0.94
CA THR A 193 -3.39 -1.59 -1.41
C THR A 193 -2.94 -2.30 -2.67
N THR A 194 -2.20 -1.63 -3.55
CA THR A 194 -1.55 -2.31 -4.67
C THR A 194 -0.44 -3.23 -4.15
N ALA A 195 -0.35 -4.43 -4.72
CA ALA A 195 0.67 -5.41 -4.37
C ALA A 195 2.06 -4.93 -4.81
N THR A 196 3.13 -5.30 -4.11
CA THR A 196 4.50 -4.92 -4.50
C THR A 196 5.05 -5.87 -5.57
N ASN A 197 4.38 -5.93 -6.71
CA ASN A 197 4.76 -6.73 -7.87
C ASN A 197 4.51 -5.96 -9.17
N SER A 198 4.91 -6.52 -10.30
CA SER A 198 4.75 -5.86 -11.62
C SER A 198 3.30 -5.60 -12.00
N ILE A 199 2.35 -6.41 -11.53
CA ILE A 199 0.92 -6.22 -11.80
C ILE A 199 0.39 -5.06 -10.96
N GLY A 200 0.82 -4.94 -9.69
CA GLY A 200 0.52 -3.81 -8.84
C GLY A 200 1.13 -2.50 -9.36
N GLU A 201 2.39 -2.52 -9.82
CA GLU A 201 3.01 -1.36 -10.47
C GLU A 201 2.22 -0.90 -11.70
N ALA A 202 1.70 -1.83 -12.52
CA ALA A 202 0.82 -1.47 -13.64
C ALA A 202 -0.45 -0.73 -13.19
N VAL A 203 -0.97 -1.02 -11.98
CA VAL A 203 -2.07 -0.25 -11.36
C VAL A 203 -1.63 1.16 -11.04
N VAL A 204 -0.46 1.32 -10.45
CA VAL A 204 0.06 2.64 -10.11
C VAL A 204 0.33 3.47 -11.37
N GLN A 205 0.91 2.88 -12.41
CA GLN A 205 1.12 3.53 -13.70
C GLN A 205 -0.18 4.01 -14.34
N TYR A 206 -1.22 3.18 -14.31
CA TYR A 206 -2.51 3.51 -14.90
C TYR A 206 -3.20 4.68 -14.17
N PHE A 207 -3.23 4.66 -12.83
CA PHE A 207 -3.89 5.68 -12.03
C PHE A 207 -3.07 6.96 -11.85
N SER A 208 -1.74 6.90 -12.06
CA SER A 208 -0.88 8.08 -12.15
C SER A 208 -0.75 8.62 -13.58
N GLY A 209 -1.54 8.13 -14.54
CA GLY A 209 -1.52 8.64 -15.92
C GLY A 209 -0.25 8.39 -16.73
N GLN A 210 0.61 7.45 -16.33
CA GLN A 210 1.77 7.06 -17.15
C GLN A 210 1.39 6.15 -18.32
N THR A 211 0.23 5.49 -18.22
CA THR A 211 -0.30 4.64 -19.28
C THR A 211 -1.82 4.63 -19.27
N ASP A 212 -2.43 4.41 -20.44
CA ASP A 212 -3.86 4.15 -20.59
C ASP A 212 -4.17 2.65 -20.70
N ALA A 213 -3.14 1.81 -20.69
CA ALA A 213 -3.30 0.36 -20.67
C ALA A 213 -3.91 -0.07 -19.33
N ARG A 214 -5.16 -0.56 -19.38
CA ARG A 214 -5.86 -1.01 -18.18
C ARG A 214 -5.21 -2.29 -17.59
N PRO A 215 -4.82 -2.26 -16.31
CA PRO A 215 -4.12 -3.35 -15.65
C PRO A 215 -5.08 -4.45 -15.20
N TYR A 216 -4.56 -5.67 -15.08
CA TYR A 216 -5.31 -6.80 -14.53
C TYR A 216 -5.65 -6.56 -13.06
N SER A 217 -6.84 -6.98 -12.63
CA SER A 217 -7.31 -6.81 -11.26
C SER A 217 -6.74 -7.88 -10.31
N CYS A 218 -6.84 -9.15 -10.66
CA CYS A 218 -6.35 -10.22 -9.79
C CYS A 218 -4.83 -10.18 -9.63
N LYS A 219 -4.35 -10.44 -8.41
CA LYS A 219 -2.92 -10.38 -8.01
C LYS A 219 -2.29 -8.98 -8.03
N SER A 220 -3.05 -7.94 -8.38
CA SER A 220 -2.56 -6.56 -8.43
C SER A 220 -2.73 -5.80 -7.11
N PHE A 221 -3.49 -6.36 -6.16
CA PHE A 221 -3.78 -5.73 -4.88
C PHE A 221 -3.78 -6.74 -3.72
N VAL A 222 -3.64 -6.21 -2.52
CA VAL A 222 -3.75 -6.90 -1.24
C VAL A 222 -4.91 -6.30 -0.46
N ARG A 223 -5.69 -7.16 0.19
CA ARG A 223 -6.82 -6.75 1.04
C ARG A 223 -6.28 -6.33 2.40
N MET A 224 -6.76 -5.21 2.90
CA MET A 224 -6.43 -4.70 4.22
C MET A 224 -7.21 -5.44 5.31
N GLU A 225 -6.78 -5.34 6.57
CA GLU A 225 -7.34 -6.13 7.67
C GLU A 225 -8.83 -5.85 7.92
N ASP A 226 -9.24 -4.59 7.75
CA ASP A 226 -10.62 -4.10 7.90
C ASP A 226 -11.47 -4.24 6.62
N ASP A 227 -10.91 -4.78 5.53
CA ASP A 227 -11.67 -5.02 4.30
C ASP A 227 -12.65 -6.17 4.47
N ASN A 228 -13.95 -5.83 4.43
CA ASN A 228 -15.04 -6.81 4.42
C ASN A 228 -15.82 -6.80 3.09
N SER A 229 -15.25 -6.18 2.05
CA SER A 229 -15.90 -6.00 0.76
C SER A 229 -16.17 -7.31 0.02
N LYS A 230 -17.23 -7.31 -0.79
CA LYS A 230 -17.52 -8.39 -1.74
C LYS A 230 -16.76 -8.18 -3.04
N LEU A 231 -16.61 -6.94 -3.48
CA LEU A 231 -15.89 -6.52 -4.68
C LEU A 231 -14.44 -7.02 -4.70
N ALA A 232 -13.70 -6.94 -3.57
CA ALA A 232 -12.33 -7.48 -3.49
C ALA A 232 -12.24 -9.01 -3.65
N LYS A 233 -13.33 -9.76 -3.43
CA LYS A 233 -13.34 -11.22 -3.54
C LYS A 233 -13.55 -11.72 -4.97
N VAL A 234 -13.99 -10.86 -5.88
CA VAL A 234 -14.39 -11.23 -7.25
C VAL A 234 -13.57 -10.49 -8.30
N CYS A 235 -12.26 -10.36 -8.10
CA CYS A 235 -11.35 -9.62 -8.99
C CYS A 235 -11.51 -9.99 -10.48
N ARG A 236 -11.76 -11.27 -10.81
CA ARG A 236 -11.94 -11.72 -12.21
C ARG A 236 -13.16 -11.08 -12.90
N GLN A 237 -14.13 -10.62 -12.12
CA GLN A 237 -15.33 -9.96 -12.62
C GLN A 237 -15.17 -8.43 -12.72
N TRP A 238 -13.99 -7.89 -12.44
CA TRP A 238 -13.78 -6.45 -12.52
C TRP A 238 -13.74 -5.95 -13.95
N GLY A 239 -14.22 -4.73 -14.13
CA GLY A 239 -14.07 -3.96 -15.34
C GLY A 239 -15.13 -4.27 -16.39
N SER A 240 -15.24 -3.33 -17.32
CA SER A 240 -16.03 -3.46 -18.54
C SER A 240 -15.15 -3.12 -19.73
N GLY A 241 -15.13 -3.95 -20.77
CA GLY A 241 -14.86 -3.46 -22.13
C GLY A 241 -16.06 -2.68 -22.66
N ASP A 242 -16.32 -2.73 -23.96
CA ASP A 242 -17.49 -2.10 -24.57
C ASP A 242 -18.81 -2.70 -24.05
N PHE A 243 -19.96 -2.15 -24.44
CA PHE A 243 -21.30 -2.55 -23.96
C PHE A 243 -21.59 -4.07 -23.98
N ARG A 244 -20.83 -4.85 -24.75
CA ARG A 244 -20.94 -6.32 -24.89
C ARG A 244 -19.90 -7.14 -24.11
N LYS A 245 -18.83 -6.52 -23.57
CA LYS A 245 -17.74 -7.23 -22.87
C LYS A 245 -17.72 -6.85 -21.39
N ARG A 246 -18.52 -7.54 -20.58
CA ARG A 246 -18.52 -7.41 -19.12
C ARG A 246 -17.47 -8.35 -18.53
N TYR A 247 -17.01 -8.06 -17.30
CA TYR A 247 -16.16 -8.99 -16.52
C TYR A 247 -14.81 -9.29 -17.20
N VAL A 248 -14.07 -8.25 -17.54
CA VAL A 248 -12.79 -8.37 -18.27
C VAL A 248 -11.58 -8.65 -17.37
N GLY A 249 -11.77 -8.71 -16.05
CA GLY A 249 -10.70 -8.94 -15.08
C GLY A 249 -9.69 -7.79 -15.01
N LYS A 250 -10.16 -6.54 -15.17
CA LYS A 250 -9.31 -5.34 -15.21
C LYS A 250 -9.83 -4.23 -14.32
N TRP A 251 -8.93 -3.36 -13.89
CA TRP A 251 -9.30 -2.09 -13.25
C TRP A 251 -10.02 -1.17 -14.24
N SER A 252 -10.96 -0.38 -13.71
CA SER A 252 -11.77 0.61 -14.44
C SER A 252 -12.66 0.09 -15.58
N SER A 253 -13.69 0.86 -15.94
CA SER A 253 -14.45 0.68 -17.19
C SER A 253 -13.68 1.23 -18.40
N SER A 254 -14.03 0.80 -19.61
CA SER A 254 -13.51 1.43 -20.84
C SER A 254 -13.88 2.92 -20.87
N ASN A 255 -13.05 3.73 -21.53
CA ASN A 255 -13.25 5.17 -21.77
C ASN A 255 -13.16 6.07 -20.52
N ARG A 256 -12.42 5.66 -19.48
CA ARG A 256 -12.09 6.54 -18.34
C ARG A 256 -10.76 7.23 -18.59
N ASP A 257 -10.79 8.55 -18.47
CA ASP A 257 -9.60 9.37 -18.65
C ASP A 257 -9.18 10.05 -17.34
N ASP A 258 -9.28 11.38 -17.24
CA ASP A 258 -8.85 12.11 -16.04
C ASP A 258 -9.64 11.76 -14.78
N ASN A 259 -10.84 11.20 -14.96
CA ASN A 259 -11.75 10.80 -13.89
C ASN A 259 -11.55 9.38 -13.35
N ARG A 260 -10.57 8.61 -13.85
CA ARG A 260 -10.39 7.19 -13.52
C ARG A 260 -10.23 6.90 -12.01
N LEU A 261 -9.71 7.86 -11.24
CA LEU A 261 -9.53 7.74 -9.77
C LEU A 261 -10.82 7.77 -8.96
N TYR A 262 -11.92 8.24 -9.55
CA TYR A 262 -13.19 8.38 -8.83
C TYR A 262 -14.40 7.86 -9.60
N ASP A 263 -14.38 7.83 -10.93
CA ASP A 263 -15.50 7.34 -11.75
C ASP A 263 -15.27 5.90 -12.22
N HIS A 264 -15.94 4.94 -11.58
CA HIS A 264 -15.83 3.50 -11.85
C HIS A 264 -14.39 2.97 -11.76
N THR A 265 -13.62 3.41 -10.77
CA THR A 265 -12.27 2.89 -10.46
C THR A 265 -12.27 1.37 -10.38
N VAL A 266 -13.31 0.82 -9.75
CA VAL A 266 -13.61 -0.61 -9.76
C VAL A 266 -15.09 -0.81 -10.02
N ILE A 267 -15.41 -1.74 -10.92
CA ILE A 267 -16.79 -2.05 -11.30
C ILE A 267 -16.95 -3.55 -11.43
N VAL A 268 -17.91 -4.10 -10.70
CA VAL A 268 -18.60 -5.34 -11.05
C VAL A 268 -20.00 -4.95 -11.48
N TRP A 269 -20.34 -5.24 -12.72
CA TRP A 269 -21.60 -4.82 -13.31
C TRP A 269 -22.79 -5.17 -12.42
N TRP A 270 -23.71 -4.20 -12.27
CA TRP A 270 -24.99 -4.35 -11.57
C TRP A 270 -24.90 -4.81 -10.11
N THR A 271 -23.74 -4.79 -9.47
CA THR A 271 -23.56 -5.39 -8.14
C THR A 271 -22.77 -4.51 -7.19
N TYR A 272 -21.49 -4.29 -7.45
CA TYR A 272 -20.58 -3.60 -6.54
C TYR A 272 -19.71 -2.62 -7.32
N HIS A 273 -19.67 -1.36 -6.90
CA HIS A 273 -18.85 -0.35 -7.54
C HIS A 273 -18.00 0.42 -6.51
N TRP A 274 -16.88 0.96 -6.99
CA TRP A 274 -16.24 2.15 -6.47
C TRP A 274 -16.49 3.27 -7.49
N THR A 275 -17.42 4.18 -7.18
CA THR A 275 -17.83 5.26 -8.09
C THR A 275 -18.30 6.49 -7.32
N ILE A 276 -17.83 7.65 -7.73
CA ILE A 276 -18.25 8.95 -7.25
C ILE A 276 -18.73 9.75 -8.46
N ARG A 277 -20.04 9.96 -8.56
CA ARG A 277 -20.73 10.63 -9.66
C ARG A 277 -21.81 11.56 -9.11
N PRO A 278 -21.42 12.76 -8.64
CA PRO A 278 -22.34 13.72 -8.06
C PRO A 278 -23.51 14.12 -8.99
N PRO A 279 -23.33 14.35 -10.30
CA PRO A 279 -24.44 14.70 -11.19
C PRO A 279 -25.54 13.63 -11.24
N GLN A 280 -25.16 12.35 -11.09
CA GLN A 280 -26.09 11.23 -11.03
C GLN A 280 -26.50 10.86 -9.60
N ARG A 281 -26.09 11.62 -8.58
CA ARG A 281 -26.31 11.34 -7.15
C ARG A 281 -25.82 9.95 -6.73
N ARG A 282 -24.71 9.49 -7.34
CA ARG A 282 -24.16 8.15 -7.12
C ARG A 282 -22.84 8.22 -6.38
N PHE A 283 -22.80 7.54 -5.24
CA PHE A 283 -21.64 7.42 -4.37
C PHE A 283 -21.61 5.97 -3.94
N ASP A 284 -20.87 5.15 -4.67
CA ASP A 284 -20.86 3.71 -4.50
C ASP A 284 -19.56 3.29 -3.82
N CYS A 285 -19.69 2.44 -2.80
CA CYS A 285 -18.58 1.82 -2.09
C CYS A 285 -18.93 0.35 -1.82
N ASP A 286 -18.41 -0.53 -2.68
CA ASP A 286 -18.76 -1.96 -2.67
C ASP A 286 -20.28 -2.22 -2.71
N ASP A 287 -21.01 -1.34 -3.40
CA ASP A 287 -22.46 -1.38 -3.53
C ASP A 287 -22.92 -0.73 -4.85
N LEU A 288 -24.24 -0.62 -5.04
CA LEU A 288 -24.85 -0.05 -6.23
C LEU A 288 -26.01 0.89 -5.85
N ALA A 289 -25.81 2.20 -6.04
CA ALA A 289 -26.84 3.24 -5.89
C ALA A 289 -27.55 3.25 -4.51
N HIS A 290 -26.87 2.74 -3.48
CA HIS A 290 -27.37 2.80 -2.11
C HIS A 290 -27.16 4.18 -1.49
N THR A 291 -27.96 4.49 -0.47
CA THR A 291 -27.86 5.72 0.32
C THR A 291 -26.47 5.91 0.94
N VAL A 292 -26.14 7.17 1.18
CA VAL A 292 -24.97 7.61 1.93
C VAL A 292 -25.43 8.13 3.29
N SER A 293 -24.55 8.03 4.28
CA SER A 293 -24.74 8.47 5.66
C SER A 293 -23.63 9.42 6.06
N ALA A 294 -23.88 10.26 7.07
CA ALA A 294 -22.83 11.09 7.65
C ALA A 294 -21.64 10.23 8.12
N GLY A 295 -20.45 10.59 7.69
CA GLY A 295 -19.20 9.89 7.97
C GLY A 295 -18.85 8.75 7.02
N ASP A 296 -19.67 8.45 6.02
CA ASP A 296 -19.23 7.62 4.88
C ASP A 296 -18.11 8.34 4.12
N PHE A 297 -17.12 7.59 3.61
CA PHE A 297 -15.95 8.22 2.99
C PHE A 297 -15.35 7.42 1.83
N TRP A 298 -14.58 8.13 1.01
CA TRP A 298 -13.73 7.62 -0.06
C TRP A 298 -12.40 8.35 0.00
N LYS A 299 -11.33 7.60 0.19
CA LYS A 299 -9.97 8.13 0.31
C LYS A 299 -9.02 7.35 -0.58
N VAL A 300 -8.09 8.06 -1.19
CA VAL A 300 -6.99 7.49 -1.98
C VAL A 300 -5.68 7.98 -1.40
N PHE A 301 -4.73 7.07 -1.23
CA PHE A 301 -3.39 7.38 -0.73
C PHE A 301 -2.31 6.83 -1.65
N VAL A 302 -1.12 7.45 -1.60
CA VAL A 302 0.09 7.01 -2.31
C VAL A 302 1.23 6.74 -1.33
N ARG A 303 2.15 5.84 -1.68
CA ARG A 303 3.33 5.51 -0.88
C ARG A 303 4.51 5.08 -1.75
#